data_AF-F5RHC2-F1
#
_entry.id   AF-F5RHC2-F1
#
_cell.length_a   1.000
_cell.length_b   1.000
_cell.length_c   1.000
_cell.angle_alpha   90.00
_cell.angle_beta   90.00
_cell.angle_gamma   90.00
#
_symmetry.space_group_name_H-M   'P 1'
#
loop_
_entity.id
_entity.type
_entity.pdbx_description
1 polymer ?
#
loop_
_entity_poly.entity_id
_entity_poly.type
_entity_poly.pdbx_seq_one_letter_code
_entity_poly.pdbx_strand_id
1 'polypeptide(L)' 'MIEDLERQLSAPMPDPVRRSKKRHLQKELDRARRAGFHAQAILDAQRRGRGFK' A
#
# COMPACT_ATOMS: atom_id res chain seq x y z
N MET A 1 -1.24 5.19 7.93
CA MET A 1 0.01 4.76 7.23
C MET A 1 -0.13 4.74 5.71
N ILE A 2 -1.17 4.13 5.09
CA ILE A 2 -1.38 4.20 3.62
C ILE A 2 -2.13 5.48 3.21
N GLU A 3 -3.16 5.88 3.95
CA GLU A 3 -3.95 7.10 3.68
C GLU A 3 -3.10 8.39 3.70
N ASP A 4 -2.05 8.42 4.52
CA ASP A 4 -1.10 9.53 4.57
C ASP A 4 -0.24 9.62 3.30
N LEU A 5 0.23 8.47 2.78
CA LEU A 5 0.95 8.39 1.50
C LEU A 5 0.05 8.78 0.31
N GLU A 6 -1.23 8.41 0.34
CA GLU A 6 -2.21 8.80 -0.68
C GLU A 6 -2.50 10.31 -0.67
N ARG A 7 -2.59 10.92 0.52
CA ARG A 7 -2.69 12.38 0.68
C ARG A 7 -1.43 13.11 0.16
N GLN A 8 -0.25 12.58 0.44
CA GLN A 8 1.01 13.18 -0.04
C GLN A 8 1.18 13.07 -1.56
N LEU A 9 0.67 12.01 -2.19
CA LEU A 9 0.68 11.83 -3.65
C LEU A 9 -0.33 12.72 -4.39
N SER A 10 -1.44 13.06 -3.73
CA SER A 10 -2.51 13.91 -4.28
C SER A 10 -2.26 15.40 -4.05
N ALA A 11 -1.33 15.76 -3.16
CA ALA A 11 -0.96 17.15 -2.91
C ALA A 11 -0.32 17.80 -4.15
N PRO A 12 -0.72 19.04 -4.51
CA PRO A 12 -0.07 19.77 -5.61
C PRO A 12 1.38 20.09 -5.23
N MET A 13 2.34 19.64 -6.05
CA MET A 13 3.77 19.89 -5.87
C MET A 13 4.42 20.41 -7.17
N PRO A 14 5.40 21.33 -7.10
CA PRO A 14 6.11 21.86 -8.26
C PRO A 14 6.90 20.77 -9.01
N ASP A 15 6.84 20.82 -10.35
CA ASP A 15 7.23 19.75 -11.27
C ASP A 15 8.66 19.14 -11.10
N PRO A 16 9.73 19.91 -10.79
CA PRO A 16 11.06 19.31 -10.63
C PRO A 16 11.21 18.46 -9.36
N VAL A 17 10.53 18.82 -8.26
CA VAL A 17 10.52 18.06 -7.01
C VAL A 17 9.53 16.88 -7.09
N ARG A 18 8.51 17.02 -7.94
CA ARG A 18 7.41 16.06 -8.12
C ARG A 18 7.88 14.69 -8.59
N ARG A 19 8.74 14.58 -9.61
CA ARG A 19 9.06 13.27 -10.23
C ARG A 19 9.79 12.30 -9.29
N SER A 20 10.84 12.77 -8.62
CA SER A 20 11.64 11.93 -7.71
C SER A 20 10.85 11.53 -6.47
N LYS A 21 10.20 12.52 -5.81
CA LYS A 21 9.43 12.30 -4.59
C LYS A 21 8.17 11.47 -4.85
N LYS A 22 7.46 11.70 -5.96
CA LYS A 22 6.28 10.90 -6.36
C LYS A 22 6.65 9.44 -6.63
N ARG A 23 7.77 9.17 -7.32
CA ARG A 23 8.23 7.80 -7.59
C ARG A 23 8.57 7.05 -6.30
N HIS A 24 9.23 7.72 -5.35
CA HIS A 24 9.53 7.15 -4.04
C HIS A 24 8.27 6.83 -3.25
N LEU A 25 7.34 7.80 -3.13
CA LEU A 25 6.07 7.62 -2.44
C LEU A 25 5.19 6.52 -3.06
N GLN A 26 5.15 6.44 -4.40
CA GLN A 26 4.44 5.39 -5.11
C GLN A 26 5.00 4.00 -4.78
N LYS A 27 6.33 3.86 -4.72
CA LYS A 27 6.99 2.60 -4.40
C LYS A 27 6.69 2.14 -2.97
N GLU A 28 6.72 3.06 -2.01
CA GLU A 28 6.37 2.76 -0.61
C GLU A 28 4.89 2.38 -0.47
N LEU A 29 4.01 3.05 -1.21
CA LEU A 29 2.58 2.76 -1.22
C LEU A 29 2.26 1.40 -1.85
N ASP A 30 2.92 1.04 -2.94
CA ASP A 30 2.81 -0.28 -3.56
C ASP A 30 3.34 -1.38 -2.62
N ARG A 31 4.43 -1.11 -1.89
CA ARG A 31 4.97 -2.03 -0.89
C ARG A 31 4.01 -2.25 0.26
N ALA A 32 3.43 -1.18 0.80
CA ALA A 32 2.45 -1.24 1.89
C ALA A 32 1.18 -1.99 1.46
N ARG A 33 0.67 -1.72 0.24
CA ARG A 33 -0.48 -2.43 -0.32
C ARG A 33 -0.22 -3.91 -0.52
N ARG A 34 0.94 -4.29 -1.06
CA ARG A 34 1.32 -5.70 -1.23
C ARG A 34 1.45 -6.42 0.12
N ALA A 35 2.09 -5.80 1.10
CA ALA A 35 2.19 -6.36 2.45
C ALA A 35 0.80 -6.56 3.09
N GLY A 36 -0.09 -5.56 2.97
CA GLY A 36 -1.48 -5.67 3.42
C GLY A 36 -2.26 -6.77 2.70
N PHE A 37 -2.11 -6.89 1.38
CA PHE A 37 -2.74 -7.95 0.59
C PHE A 37 -2.25 -9.34 1.00
N HIS A 38 -0.94 -9.53 1.19
CA HIS A 38 -0.39 -10.80 1.66
C HIS A 38 -0.88 -11.16 3.07
N ALA A 39 -0.92 -10.19 3.99
CA ALA A 39 -1.45 -10.40 5.32
C ALA A 39 -2.94 -10.81 5.28
N GLN A 40 -3.74 -10.13 4.45
CA GLN A 40 -5.16 -10.46 4.28
C GLN A 40 -5.34 -11.85 3.65
N ALA A 41 -4.55 -12.20 2.64
CA ALA A 41 -4.59 -13.52 2.00
C ALA A 41 -4.25 -14.65 2.99
N ILE A 42 -3.27 -14.44 3.88
CA ILE A 42 -2.93 -15.40 4.94
C ILE A 42 -4.08 -15.53 5.94
N LEU A 43 -4.68 -14.42 6.38
CA LEU A 43 -5.83 -14.44 7.28
C LEU A 43 -7.04 -15.15 6.64
N ASP A 44 -7.31 -14.91 5.36
CA ASP A 44 -8.39 -15.55 4.61
C ASP A 44 -8.12 -17.05 4.43
N ALA A 45 -6.88 -17.45 4.15
CA ALA A 45 -6.48 -18.86 4.10
C ALA A 45 -6.65 -19.55 5.47
N GLN A 46 -6.28 -18.88 6.57
CA GLN A 46 -6.48 -19.39 7.93
C GLN A 46 -7.95 -19.48 8.33
N ARG A 47 -8.81 -18.58 7.83
CA ARG A 47 -10.27 -18.64 8.03
C ARG A 47 -10.87 -19.81 7.27
N ARG A 48 -10.49 -19.99 6.00
CA ARG A 48 -10.98 -21.10 5.15
C ARG A 48 -10.49 -22.47 5.66
N GLY A 49 -9.23 -22.56 6.10
CA GLY A 49 -8.68 -23.81 6.66
C GLY A 49 -9.26 -24.22 8.01
N ARG A 50 -9.88 -23.31 8.76
CA ARG A 50 -10.56 -23.60 10.04
C ARG A 50 -12.01 -24.08 9.88
N GLY A 51 -12.57 -24.06 8.67
CA GLY A 51 -13.94 -24.48 8.36
C GLY A 51 -14.11 -25.97 8.02
N PHE A 52 -13.04 -26.77 8.05
CA PHE A 52 -13.08 -28.20 7.78
C PHE A 52 -13.01 -28.97 9.11
N LYS A 53 -14.16 -29.12 9.77
CA LYS A 53 -14.37 -30.08 10.87
C LYS A 53 -15.61 -30.89 10.56
#